data_AF-A0QST3-F1
#
_entry.id   AF-A0QST3-F1
#
_cell.length_a   1.000
_cell.length_b   1.000
_cell.length_c   1.000
_cell.angle_alpha   90.00
_cell.angle_beta   90.00
_cell.angle_gamma   90.00
#
_symmetry.space_group_name_H-M   'P 1'
#
loop_
_entity.id
_entity.type
_entity.pdbx_description
1 polymer ?
#
loop_
_entity_poly.entity_id
_entity_poly.type
_entity_poly.pdbx_seq_one_letter_code
_entity_poly.pdbx_strand_id
1 'polypeptide(L)'
;MVRKQFERDWPGDPHAAWREAANATMTCRTHSLPRPALPDWRDFDVFTRQVSVPPTTPSPLGTVGVGLFFVLCAWLKDFRGFFGIGFAVLAALLVIAGLCFLWYERPRQQQRRVCRVYGRCLAHGVGGHAYRTSFAYIWGENSSTETTTSLLIDERLPDDAAAQLQHAVRIWLARVLADPHMKSQAADAYENRFVVPVSEIFGPEATGAWLIRDQEEDDTPWRLLIDRPNGVREYLFDEILVVRGRQGRLYLDEPRHDEIGDRMPHF
;
A
#
# COMPACT_ATOMS: atom_id res chain seq x y z
N MET A 1 18.61 15.09 12.19
CA MET A 1 18.66 13.65 12.55
C MET A 1 18.99 12.89 11.29
N VAL A 2 20.10 12.14 11.24
CA VAL A 2 20.56 11.46 10.02
C VAL A 2 19.86 10.11 9.90
N ARG A 3 19.10 9.90 8.81
CA ARG A 3 18.42 8.65 8.49
C ARG A 3 19.50 7.58 8.25
N LYS A 4 19.44 6.42 8.92
CA LYS A 4 20.33 5.29 8.59
C LYS A 4 19.89 4.73 7.23
N GLN A 5 20.60 5.08 6.17
CA GLN A 5 20.44 4.43 4.86
C GLN A 5 21.07 3.03 4.95
N PHE A 6 20.28 2.01 4.60
CA PHE A 6 20.81 0.68 4.34
C PHE A 6 21.21 0.67 2.87
N GLU A 7 22.50 0.63 2.60
CA GLU A 7 23.03 0.54 1.25
C GLU A 7 22.88 -0.92 0.81
N ARG A 8 21.88 -1.20 -0.02
CA ARG A 8 21.72 -2.46 -0.74
C ARG A 8 22.11 -2.22 -2.19
N ASP A 9 22.81 -3.17 -2.79
CA ASP A 9 23.13 -3.11 -4.21
C ASP A 9 21.86 -3.37 -5.02
N TRP A 10 21.35 -2.33 -5.67
CA TRP A 10 20.20 -2.42 -6.59
C TRP A 10 20.70 -2.70 -8.01
N PRO A 11 20.09 -3.66 -8.74
CA PRO A 11 20.50 -3.98 -10.11
C PRO A 11 20.14 -2.86 -11.09
N GLY A 12 20.66 -2.93 -12.32
CA GLY A 12 20.31 -1.98 -13.40
C GLY A 12 21.03 -0.62 -13.36
N ASP A 13 22.09 -0.50 -12.56
CA ASP A 13 22.92 0.71 -12.38
C ASP A 13 22.07 1.98 -12.13
N PRO A 14 21.45 2.09 -10.95
CA PRO A 14 20.55 3.18 -10.62
C PRO A 14 21.28 4.54 -10.66
N HIS A 15 22.55 4.61 -10.25
CA HIS A 15 23.30 5.87 -10.30
C HIS A 15 23.55 6.36 -11.73
N ALA A 16 23.77 5.48 -12.71
CA ALA A 16 23.79 5.89 -14.11
C ALA A 16 22.41 6.34 -14.61
N ALA A 17 21.32 5.67 -14.21
CA ALA A 17 19.96 6.07 -14.57
C ALA A 17 19.61 7.46 -14.00
N TRP A 18 20.03 7.75 -12.76
CA TRP A 18 19.86 9.07 -12.14
C TRP A 18 20.60 10.17 -12.89
N ARG A 19 21.87 9.96 -13.23
CA ARG A 19 22.67 10.93 -13.99
C ARG A 19 22.09 11.19 -15.38
N GLU A 20 21.64 10.14 -16.06
CA GLU A 20 20.98 10.26 -17.35
C GLU A 20 19.69 11.10 -17.24
N ALA A 21 18.88 10.87 -16.20
CA ALA A 21 17.68 11.67 -15.94
C ALA A 21 17.96 13.13 -15.60
N ALA A 22 19.02 13.41 -14.83
CA ALA A 22 19.45 14.77 -14.54
C ALA A 22 19.83 15.51 -15.83
N ASN A 23 20.61 14.85 -16.70
CA ASN A 23 21.03 15.42 -17.98
C ASN A 23 19.85 15.64 -18.94
N ALA A 24 18.93 14.69 -19.01
CA ALA A 24 17.72 14.80 -19.83
C ALA A 24 16.84 15.98 -19.38
N THR A 25 16.69 16.18 -18.07
CA THR A 25 15.87 17.27 -17.51
C THR A 25 16.49 18.65 -17.73
N MET A 26 17.82 18.73 -17.79
CA MET A 26 18.52 19.98 -18.13
C MET A 26 18.45 20.33 -19.62
N THR A 27 18.48 19.33 -20.49
CA THR A 27 18.59 19.52 -21.95
C THR A 27 17.23 19.58 -22.64
N CYS A 28 16.27 18.80 -22.16
CA CYS A 28 14.90 18.77 -22.64
C CYS A 28 13.98 19.24 -21.51
N ARG A 29 12.95 20.04 -21.82
CA ARG A 29 11.83 20.25 -20.88
C ARG A 29 11.08 18.93 -20.74
N THR A 30 11.58 18.02 -19.92
CA THR A 30 10.87 16.80 -19.57
C THR A 30 9.55 17.20 -18.94
N HIS A 31 8.45 16.83 -19.59
CA HIS A 31 7.13 17.14 -19.05
C HIS A 31 6.88 16.20 -17.86
N SER A 32 6.64 16.78 -16.69
CA SER A 32 6.21 16.02 -15.52
C SER A 32 4.86 15.36 -15.83
N LEU A 33 4.68 14.10 -15.41
CA LEU A 33 3.36 13.46 -15.47
C LEU A 33 2.35 14.28 -14.65
N PRO A 34 1.05 14.24 -15.00
CA PRO A 34 0.05 15.02 -14.29
C PRO A 34 0.05 14.71 -12.79
N ARG A 35 0.05 15.77 -11.97
CA ARG A 35 0.01 15.74 -10.50
C ARG A 35 -1.26 16.42 -10.01
N PRO A 36 -2.40 15.74 -10.08
CA PRO A 36 -3.67 16.36 -9.73
C PRO A 36 -3.74 16.73 -8.25
N ALA A 37 -4.48 17.79 -7.93
CA ALA A 37 -4.60 18.28 -6.56
C ALA A 37 -5.08 17.17 -5.61
N LEU A 38 -4.30 16.92 -4.56
CA LEU A 38 -4.65 16.00 -3.50
C LEU A 38 -5.81 16.60 -2.69
N PRO A 39 -6.83 15.82 -2.29
CA PRO A 39 -7.83 16.30 -1.37
C PRO A 39 -7.18 16.74 -0.04
N ASP A 40 -7.79 17.72 0.63
CA ASP A 40 -7.28 18.21 1.91
C ASP A 40 -7.50 17.20 3.04
N TRP A 41 -6.74 16.12 3.02
CA TRP A 41 -6.76 15.05 4.02
C TRP A 41 -6.36 15.53 5.42
N ARG A 42 -5.86 16.76 5.55
CA ARG A 42 -5.58 17.37 6.85
C ARG A 42 -6.88 17.79 7.55
N ASP A 43 -7.97 18.02 6.82
CA ASP A 43 -9.30 18.13 7.42
C ASP A 43 -9.77 16.74 7.87
N PHE A 44 -10.17 16.62 9.14
CA PHE A 44 -10.66 15.37 9.71
C PHE A 44 -11.91 14.84 8.99
N ASP A 45 -12.81 15.72 8.56
CA ASP A 45 -14.03 15.31 7.86
C ASP A 45 -13.72 14.81 6.45
N VAL A 46 -12.71 15.37 5.79
CA VAL A 46 -12.23 14.86 4.50
C VAL A 46 -11.50 13.52 4.71
N PHE A 47 -10.63 13.44 5.73
CA PHE A 47 -9.89 12.24 6.07
C PHE A 47 -10.81 11.04 6.30
N THR A 48 -11.82 11.19 7.15
CA THR A 48 -12.75 10.10 7.49
C THR A 48 -13.61 9.64 6.31
N ARG A 49 -13.89 10.54 5.35
CA ARG A 49 -14.68 10.23 4.14
C ARG A 49 -13.85 9.61 3.02
N GLN A 50 -12.60 10.02 2.87
CA GLN A 50 -11.79 9.70 1.69
C GLN A 50 -10.63 8.76 1.98
N VAL A 51 -10.09 8.72 3.20
CA VAL A 51 -8.96 7.85 3.52
C VAL A 51 -9.46 6.48 3.99
N SER A 52 -9.10 5.44 3.26
CA SER A 52 -9.37 4.06 3.63
C SER A 52 -8.38 3.63 4.73
N VAL A 53 -8.88 3.47 5.96
CA VAL A 53 -8.09 2.87 7.05
C VAL A 53 -8.27 1.35 7.00
N PRO A 54 -7.19 0.54 6.81
CA PRO A 54 -7.28 -0.91 6.69
C PRO A 54 -8.02 -1.51 7.90
N PRO A 55 -8.84 -2.57 7.79
CA PRO A 55 -9.47 -3.18 8.96
C PRO A 55 -8.44 -3.79 9.92
N THR A 56 -8.70 -3.76 11.23
CA THR A 56 -7.90 -4.53 12.20
C THR A 56 -8.30 -5.99 12.20
N THR A 57 -7.33 -6.89 12.06
CA THR A 57 -7.43 -8.28 12.51
C THR A 57 -7.22 -8.34 14.03
N PRO A 58 -7.96 -9.18 14.78
CA PRO A 58 -8.98 -10.13 14.31
C PRO A 58 -10.32 -9.45 13.99
N SER A 59 -10.99 -9.94 12.94
CA SER A 59 -12.34 -9.49 12.63
C SER A 59 -13.29 -9.99 13.73
N PRO A 60 -14.23 -9.16 14.23
CA PRO A 60 -15.24 -9.61 15.18
C PRO A 60 -16.06 -10.80 14.66
N LEU A 61 -16.17 -10.92 13.34
CA LEU A 61 -16.76 -12.08 12.66
C LEU A 61 -15.99 -13.37 12.94
N GLY A 62 -14.67 -13.32 13.08
CA GLY A 62 -13.86 -14.47 13.51
C GLY A 62 -14.26 -14.95 14.90
N THR A 63 -14.50 -14.04 15.85
CA THR A 63 -14.95 -14.39 17.21
C THR A 63 -16.34 -15.02 17.20
N VAL A 64 -17.28 -14.46 16.41
CA VAL A 64 -18.62 -15.03 16.23
C VAL A 64 -18.55 -16.39 15.53
N GLY A 65 -17.71 -16.53 14.51
CA GLY A 65 -17.49 -17.78 13.79
C GLY A 65 -16.94 -18.89 14.68
N VAL A 66 -15.98 -18.57 15.55
CA VAL A 66 -15.48 -19.50 16.58
C VAL A 66 -16.60 -19.89 17.55
N GLY A 67 -17.42 -18.93 18.00
CA GLY A 67 -18.60 -19.21 18.83
C GLY A 67 -19.60 -20.16 18.16
N LEU A 68 -19.96 -19.91 16.90
CA LEU A 68 -20.85 -20.76 16.10
C LEU A 68 -20.26 -22.15 15.84
N PHE A 69 -18.95 -22.25 15.65
CA PHE A 69 -18.26 -23.53 15.52
C PHE A 69 -18.42 -24.37 16.81
N PHE A 70 -18.30 -23.76 17.99
CA PHE A 70 -18.56 -24.45 19.26
C PHE A 70 -20.02 -24.88 19.40
N VAL A 71 -21.00 -24.07 18.96
CA VAL A 71 -22.42 -24.46 18.91
C VAL A 71 -22.60 -25.71 18.04
N LEU A 72 -22.02 -25.70 16.83
CA LEU A 72 -22.13 -26.79 15.87
C LEU A 72 -21.49 -28.08 16.40
N CYS A 73 -20.30 -27.99 17.03
CA CYS A 73 -19.65 -29.13 17.66
C CYS A 73 -20.46 -29.71 18.81
N ALA A 74 -21.12 -28.86 19.62
CA ALA A 74 -22.00 -29.31 20.70
C ALA A 74 -23.25 -30.01 20.16
N TRP A 75 -23.81 -29.52 19.05
CA TRP A 75 -24.98 -30.10 18.38
C TRP A 75 -24.68 -31.46 17.72
N LEU A 76 -23.54 -31.59 17.04
CA LEU A 76 -23.17 -32.82 16.33
C LEU A 76 -22.81 -34.01 17.24
N LYS A 77 -22.36 -33.75 18.47
CA LYS A 77 -21.86 -34.82 19.37
C LYS A 77 -22.90 -35.40 20.33
N ASP A 78 -24.16 -35.01 20.20
CA ASP A 78 -25.27 -35.55 21.00
C ASP A 78 -24.92 -35.62 22.51
N PHE A 79 -24.29 -34.54 23.01
CA PHE A 79 -23.85 -34.43 24.40
C PHE A 79 -25.08 -34.38 25.32
N ARG A 80 -25.66 -35.55 25.61
CA ARG A 80 -26.73 -35.71 26.58
C ARG A 80 -26.14 -35.63 28.00
N GLY A 81 -26.47 -34.57 28.73
CA GLY A 81 -26.10 -34.39 30.14
C GLY A 81 -25.66 -32.97 30.50
N PHE A 82 -25.17 -32.80 31.72
CA PHE A 82 -24.73 -31.53 32.31
C PHE A 82 -23.76 -30.74 31.40
N PHE A 83 -22.85 -31.42 30.71
CA PHE A 83 -21.87 -30.80 29.81
C PHE A 83 -22.51 -30.14 28.59
N GLY A 84 -23.58 -30.71 28.01
CA GLY A 84 -24.27 -30.14 26.85
C GLY A 84 -24.91 -28.79 27.18
N ILE A 85 -25.53 -28.68 28.35
CA ILE A 85 -26.11 -27.42 28.86
C ILE A 85 -25.00 -26.39 29.10
N GLY A 86 -23.88 -26.79 29.71
CA GLY A 86 -22.73 -25.92 29.92
C GLY A 86 -22.16 -25.34 28.62
N PHE A 87 -22.00 -26.18 27.58
CA PHE A 87 -21.53 -25.73 26.27
C PHE A 87 -22.55 -24.80 25.57
N ALA A 88 -23.85 -25.09 25.65
CA ALA A 88 -24.88 -24.23 25.08
C ALA A 88 -24.90 -22.84 25.74
N VAL A 89 -24.78 -22.77 27.07
CA VAL A 89 -24.71 -21.51 27.81
C VAL A 89 -23.44 -20.74 27.45
N LEU A 90 -22.29 -21.40 27.43
CA LEU A 90 -21.03 -20.76 27.04
C LEU A 90 -21.10 -20.20 25.61
N ALA A 91 -21.67 -20.96 24.68
CA ALA A 91 -21.79 -20.54 23.31
C ALA A 91 -22.77 -19.36 23.15
N ALA A 92 -23.91 -19.38 23.87
CA ALA A 92 -24.83 -18.25 23.91
C ALA A 92 -24.16 -16.99 24.49
N LEU A 93 -23.38 -17.13 25.57
CA LEU A 93 -22.61 -16.01 26.14
C LEU A 93 -21.58 -15.47 25.15
N LEU A 94 -20.88 -16.32 24.40
CA LEU A 94 -19.92 -15.89 23.37
C LEU A 94 -20.61 -15.17 22.21
N VAL A 95 -21.77 -15.63 21.77
CA VAL A 95 -22.56 -14.97 20.72
C VAL A 95 -23.07 -13.60 21.20
N ILE A 96 -23.64 -13.53 22.40
CA ILE A 96 -24.11 -12.27 22.98
C ILE A 96 -22.95 -11.30 23.19
N ALA A 97 -21.83 -11.76 23.74
CA ALA A 97 -20.63 -10.94 23.90
C ALA A 97 -20.10 -10.44 22.53
N GLY A 98 -20.08 -11.29 21.52
CA GLY A 98 -19.71 -10.93 20.15
C GLY A 98 -20.64 -9.88 19.53
N LEU A 99 -21.95 -10.02 19.70
CA LEU A 99 -22.94 -9.05 19.24
C LEU A 99 -22.86 -7.73 20.01
N CYS A 100 -22.71 -7.76 21.33
CA CYS A 100 -22.50 -6.58 22.16
C CYS A 100 -21.22 -5.83 21.76
N PHE A 101 -20.12 -6.56 21.53
CA PHE A 101 -18.87 -5.99 21.04
C PHE A 101 -19.02 -5.36 19.66
N LEU A 102 -19.71 -6.05 18.74
CA LEU A 102 -20.03 -5.56 17.40
C LEU A 102 -20.87 -4.27 17.41
N TRP A 103 -21.81 -4.16 18.34
CA TRP A 103 -22.77 -3.04 18.37
C TRP A 103 -22.24 -1.83 19.15
N TYR A 104 -21.63 -2.05 20.32
CA TYR A 104 -21.23 -0.96 21.22
C TYR A 104 -19.75 -0.59 21.11
N GLU A 105 -18.87 -1.59 21.03
CA GLU A 105 -17.43 -1.32 21.06
C GLU A 105 -16.88 -0.99 19.68
N ARG A 106 -17.35 -1.67 18.64
CA ARG A 106 -16.88 -1.46 17.27
C ARG A 106 -16.92 0.02 16.83
N PRO A 107 -18.02 0.78 16.95
CA PRO A 107 -18.03 2.18 16.50
C PRO A 107 -17.07 3.05 17.32
N ARG A 108 -16.99 2.84 18.64
CA ARG A 108 -16.09 3.59 19.53
C ARG A 108 -14.61 3.27 19.27
N GLN A 109 -14.28 1.99 19.09
CA GLN A 109 -12.94 1.54 18.76
C GLN A 109 -12.52 2.03 17.38
N GLN A 110 -13.43 1.95 16.40
CA GLN A 110 -13.20 2.49 15.05
C GLN A 110 -12.92 3.99 15.10
N GLN A 111 -13.74 4.77 15.82
CA GLN A 111 -13.52 6.21 15.96
C GLN A 111 -12.18 6.52 16.65
N ARG A 112 -11.87 5.90 17.79
CA ARG A 112 -10.58 6.08 18.48
C ARG A 112 -9.41 5.71 17.58
N ARG A 113 -9.56 4.67 16.77
CA ARG A 113 -8.54 4.23 15.83
C ARG A 113 -8.36 5.24 14.69
N VAL A 114 -9.45 5.70 14.09
CA VAL A 114 -9.41 6.74 13.05
C VAL A 114 -8.76 8.00 13.61
N CYS A 115 -9.13 8.47 14.81
CA CYS A 115 -8.46 9.59 15.48
C CYS A 115 -6.96 9.34 15.69
N ARG A 116 -6.56 8.13 16.10
CA ARG A 116 -5.15 7.77 16.30
C ARG A 116 -4.37 7.76 14.99
N VAL A 117 -4.91 7.15 13.94
CA VAL A 117 -4.29 7.10 12.61
C VAL A 117 -4.20 8.50 12.04
N TYR A 118 -5.28 9.28 12.10
CA TYR A 118 -5.30 10.67 11.70
C TYR A 118 -4.24 11.50 12.43
N GLY A 119 -4.11 11.35 13.76
CA GLY A 119 -3.05 12.01 14.53
C GLY A 119 -1.64 11.62 14.05
N ARG A 120 -1.41 10.35 13.69
CA ARG A 120 -0.14 9.90 13.08
C ARG A 120 0.08 10.53 11.70
N CYS A 121 -0.97 10.62 10.88
CA CYS A 121 -0.92 11.27 9.57
C CYS A 121 -0.65 12.77 9.68
N LEU A 122 -1.20 13.46 10.67
CA LEU A 122 -0.88 14.87 10.90
C LEU A 122 0.59 15.07 11.30
N ALA A 123 1.13 14.17 12.13
CA ALA A 123 2.51 14.26 12.60
C ALA A 123 3.55 13.87 11.53
N HIS A 124 3.25 12.85 10.73
CA HIS A 124 4.23 12.14 9.90
C HIS A 124 3.71 11.77 8.50
N GLY A 125 2.52 12.23 8.13
CA GLY A 125 1.88 11.91 6.86
C GLY A 125 2.47 12.69 5.70
N VAL A 126 2.75 11.96 4.63
CA VAL A 126 3.13 12.46 3.32
C VAL A 126 2.04 12.07 2.35
N GLY A 127 1.29 13.07 1.87
CA GLY A 127 0.38 12.90 0.77
C GLY A 127 1.16 12.83 -0.53
N GLY A 128 0.78 11.95 -1.44
CA GLY A 128 1.49 11.82 -2.70
C GLY A 128 0.69 11.20 -3.84
N HIS A 129 1.26 11.32 -5.02
CA HIS A 129 0.75 10.78 -6.27
C HIS A 129 1.42 9.44 -6.56
N ALA A 130 0.63 8.38 -6.64
CA ALA A 130 1.07 7.04 -6.98
C ALA A 130 0.93 6.80 -8.49
N TYR A 131 2.06 6.55 -9.13
CA TYR A 131 2.16 6.19 -10.54
C TYR A 131 2.45 4.70 -10.65
N ARG A 132 1.49 3.93 -11.16
CA ARG A 132 1.67 2.48 -11.33
C ARG A 132 2.80 2.20 -12.30
N THR A 133 3.68 1.30 -11.91
CA THR A 133 4.84 0.90 -12.72
C THR A 133 4.58 -0.43 -13.41
N SER A 134 5.39 -0.74 -14.43
CA SER A 134 5.42 -2.06 -15.07
C SER A 134 6.13 -3.14 -14.24
N PHE A 135 6.71 -2.79 -13.08
CA PHE A 135 7.38 -3.74 -12.22
C PHE A 135 6.37 -4.53 -11.39
N ALA A 136 6.30 -5.84 -11.67
CA ALA A 136 5.47 -6.79 -10.96
C ALA A 136 6.28 -8.02 -10.56
N TYR A 137 6.04 -8.52 -9.35
CA TYR A 137 6.73 -9.70 -8.81
C TYR A 137 5.79 -10.53 -7.92
N ILE A 138 6.10 -11.81 -7.77
CA ILE A 138 5.35 -12.73 -6.91
C ILE A 138 5.78 -12.51 -5.46
N TRP A 139 4.82 -12.16 -4.59
CA TRP A 139 5.11 -11.90 -3.19
C TRP A 139 4.86 -13.13 -2.32
N GLY A 140 5.93 -13.65 -1.70
CA GLY A 140 5.86 -14.79 -0.79
C GLY A 140 5.72 -16.12 -1.52
N GLU A 141 6.26 -17.18 -0.90
CA GLU A 141 6.40 -18.52 -1.50
C GLU A 141 5.07 -19.15 -1.94
N ASN A 142 3.95 -18.70 -1.36
CA ASN A 142 2.61 -19.25 -1.59
C ASN A 142 1.67 -18.32 -2.36
N SER A 143 2.11 -17.14 -2.81
CA SER A 143 1.26 -16.30 -3.66
C SER A 143 1.39 -16.75 -5.11
N SER A 144 0.25 -16.94 -5.79
CA SER A 144 0.21 -17.12 -7.25
C SER A 144 -0.02 -15.81 -8.00
N THR A 145 -0.24 -14.70 -7.27
CA THR A 145 -0.59 -13.41 -7.86
C THR A 145 0.62 -12.49 -7.90
N GLU A 146 0.95 -12.02 -9.11
CA GLU A 146 1.91 -10.93 -9.29
C GLU A 146 1.36 -9.65 -8.67
N THR A 147 2.15 -9.03 -7.81
CA THR A 147 1.81 -7.73 -7.24
C THR A 147 2.59 -6.64 -7.98
N THR A 148 1.87 -5.62 -8.48
CA THR A 148 2.49 -4.43 -9.07
C THR A 148 2.99 -3.46 -8.01
N THR A 149 3.98 -2.67 -8.38
CA THR A 149 4.44 -1.54 -7.56
C THR A 149 4.05 -0.21 -8.21
N SER A 150 3.90 0.81 -7.38
CA SER A 150 3.71 2.20 -7.79
C SER A 150 4.85 3.08 -7.30
N LEU A 151 5.22 4.08 -8.08
CA LEU A 151 6.07 5.17 -7.65
C LEU A 151 5.19 6.23 -6.95
N LEU A 152 5.34 6.36 -5.64
CA LEU A 152 4.71 7.42 -4.85
C LEU A 152 5.63 8.64 -4.79
N ILE A 153 5.15 9.79 -5.25
CA ILE A 153 5.88 11.06 -5.21
C ILE A 153 5.16 12.02 -4.24
N ASP A 154 5.91 12.62 -3.32
CA ASP A 154 5.40 13.62 -2.36
C ASP A 154 4.73 14.78 -3.10
N GLU A 155 3.53 15.17 -2.66
CA GLU A 155 2.79 16.32 -3.20
C GLU A 155 3.58 17.64 -3.11
N ARG A 156 4.50 17.74 -2.14
CA ARG A 156 5.26 18.96 -1.83
C ARG A 156 6.50 19.15 -2.71
N LEU A 157 6.89 18.10 -3.45
CA LEU A 157 8.04 18.21 -4.34
C LEU A 157 7.74 19.18 -5.48
N PRO A 158 8.71 20.04 -5.86
CA PRO A 158 8.65 20.81 -7.11
C PRO A 158 8.49 19.90 -8.35
N ASP A 159 7.84 20.42 -9.39
CA ASP A 159 7.50 19.62 -10.59
C ASP A 159 8.74 19.15 -11.37
N ASP A 160 9.84 19.91 -11.35
CA ASP A 160 11.12 19.56 -11.95
C ASP A 160 11.79 18.40 -11.20
N ALA A 161 11.81 18.44 -9.86
CA ALA A 161 12.30 17.35 -9.04
C ALA A 161 11.46 16.07 -9.23
N ALA A 162 10.12 16.22 -9.27
CA ALA A 162 9.21 15.12 -9.55
C ALA A 162 9.44 14.52 -10.95
N ALA A 163 9.62 15.35 -11.98
CA ALA A 163 9.90 14.89 -13.35
C ALA A 163 11.22 14.11 -13.43
N GLN A 164 12.28 14.61 -12.76
CA GLN A 164 13.56 13.90 -12.69
C GLN A 164 13.41 12.53 -12.02
N LEU A 165 12.69 12.45 -10.89
CA LEU A 165 12.41 11.18 -10.19
C LEU A 165 11.64 10.20 -11.08
N GLN A 166 10.58 10.66 -11.75
CA GLN A 166 9.82 9.84 -12.69
C GLN A 166 10.71 9.28 -13.79
N HIS A 167 11.55 10.13 -14.37
CA HIS A 167 12.42 9.75 -15.48
C HIS A 167 13.53 8.77 -15.04
N ALA A 168 14.17 9.02 -13.90
CA ALA A 168 15.19 8.13 -13.34
C ALA A 168 14.63 6.74 -13.06
N VAL A 169 13.43 6.67 -12.46
CA VAL A 169 12.76 5.39 -12.18
C VAL A 169 12.38 4.68 -13.48
N ARG A 170 11.89 5.40 -14.51
CA ARG A 170 11.59 4.80 -15.83
C ARG A 170 12.82 4.21 -16.50
N ILE A 171 13.94 4.93 -16.55
CA ILE A 171 15.20 4.42 -17.12
C ILE A 171 15.66 3.17 -16.36
N TRP A 172 15.66 3.24 -15.03
CA TRP A 172 16.09 2.13 -14.19
C TRP A 172 15.19 0.91 -14.37
N LEU A 173 13.87 1.08 -14.34
CA LEU A 173 12.92 -0.01 -14.58
C LEU A 173 13.06 -0.61 -15.97
N ALA A 174 13.28 0.20 -17.01
CA ALA A 174 13.51 -0.31 -18.35
C ALA A 174 14.74 -1.23 -18.41
N ARG A 175 15.82 -0.89 -17.69
CA ARG A 175 17.02 -1.74 -17.59
C ARG A 175 16.76 -3.01 -16.80
N VAL A 176 16.12 -2.89 -15.63
CA VAL A 176 15.78 -4.04 -14.76
C VAL A 176 14.84 -5.01 -15.46
N LEU A 177 13.86 -4.52 -16.21
CA LEU A 177 12.87 -5.35 -16.90
C LEU A 177 13.38 -5.95 -18.22
N ALA A 178 14.45 -5.41 -18.79
CA ALA A 178 15.07 -5.97 -19.99
C ALA A 178 15.82 -7.30 -19.72
N ASP A 179 16.23 -7.55 -18.47
CA ASP A 179 16.94 -8.76 -18.05
C ASP A 179 16.19 -9.49 -16.92
N PRO A 180 15.66 -10.72 -17.16
CA PRO A 180 14.99 -11.51 -16.14
C PRO A 180 15.81 -11.74 -14.86
N HIS A 181 17.15 -11.82 -14.98
CA HIS A 181 18.01 -11.99 -13.81
C HIS A 181 18.04 -10.72 -12.95
N MET A 182 18.14 -9.55 -13.57
CA MET A 182 18.06 -8.26 -12.86
C MET A 182 16.68 -8.05 -12.24
N LYS A 183 15.60 -8.45 -12.93
CA LYS A 183 14.25 -8.42 -12.38
C LYS A 183 14.15 -9.27 -11.10
N SER A 184 14.71 -10.48 -11.10
CA SER A 184 14.74 -11.35 -9.91
C SER A 184 15.54 -10.69 -8.77
N GLN A 185 16.74 -10.18 -9.05
CA GLN A 185 17.55 -9.50 -8.04
C GLN A 185 16.85 -8.26 -7.46
N ALA A 186 16.11 -7.50 -8.28
CA ALA A 186 15.35 -6.35 -7.81
C ALA A 186 14.19 -6.78 -6.91
N ALA A 187 13.51 -7.88 -7.24
CA ALA A 187 12.46 -8.45 -6.41
C ALA A 187 13.03 -8.95 -5.07
N ASP A 188 14.19 -9.60 -5.09
CA ASP A 188 14.92 -10.03 -3.89
C ASP A 188 15.35 -8.84 -3.04
N ALA A 189 15.84 -7.75 -3.65
CA ALA A 189 16.22 -6.52 -2.93
C ALA A 189 15.02 -5.84 -2.26
N TYR A 190 13.84 -5.92 -2.89
CA TYR A 190 12.57 -5.40 -2.38
C TYR A 190 12.00 -6.22 -1.20
N GLU A 191 12.44 -7.47 -1.03
CA GLU A 191 12.30 -8.36 0.13
C GLU A 191 11.14 -8.09 1.11
N ASN A 192 9.91 -8.54 0.82
CA ASN A 192 8.75 -8.41 1.72
C ASN A 192 8.43 -6.98 2.22
N ARG A 193 9.08 -5.93 1.70
CA ARG A 193 8.82 -4.55 2.11
C ARG A 193 7.60 -4.03 1.40
N PHE A 194 6.81 -3.22 2.10
CA PHE A 194 5.67 -2.53 1.48
C PHE A 194 6.09 -1.21 0.82
N VAL A 195 7.22 -0.64 1.24
CA VAL A 195 7.71 0.67 0.82
C VAL A 195 9.24 0.65 0.80
N VAL A 196 9.82 1.15 -0.28
CA VAL A 196 11.25 1.39 -0.45
C VAL A 196 11.46 2.86 -0.82
N PRO A 197 12.16 3.66 0.00
CA PRO A 197 12.51 5.02 -0.39
C PRO A 197 13.35 5.02 -1.66
N VAL A 198 13.02 5.88 -2.62
CA VAL A 198 13.78 5.99 -3.89
C VAL A 198 15.22 6.44 -3.62
N SER A 199 15.46 7.17 -2.52
CA SER A 199 16.80 7.54 -2.07
C SER A 199 17.68 6.37 -1.63
N GLU A 200 17.09 5.19 -1.39
CA GLU A 200 17.84 3.95 -1.15
C GLU A 200 18.33 3.31 -2.46
N ILE A 201 17.63 3.58 -3.56
CA ILE A 201 17.93 3.03 -4.89
C ILE A 201 18.94 3.92 -5.61
N PHE A 202 18.70 5.23 -5.63
CA PHE A 202 19.47 6.17 -6.44
C PHE A 202 20.47 7.02 -5.67
N GLY A 203 20.34 7.12 -4.33
CA GLY A 203 21.17 7.98 -3.49
C GLY A 203 20.39 9.09 -2.76
N PRO A 204 21.03 9.81 -1.83
CA PRO A 204 20.39 10.82 -0.96
C PRO A 204 19.73 11.99 -1.70
N GLU A 205 20.11 12.24 -2.94
CA GLU A 205 19.51 13.26 -3.80
C GLU A 205 18.11 12.89 -4.31
N ALA A 206 17.75 11.60 -4.32
CA ALA A 206 16.46 11.11 -4.79
C ALA A 206 15.42 11.03 -3.66
N THR A 207 15.34 12.08 -2.83
CA THR A 207 14.41 12.16 -1.69
C THR A 207 13.01 12.62 -2.10
N GLY A 208 12.01 12.28 -1.27
CA GLY A 208 10.60 12.67 -1.50
C GLY A 208 9.82 11.73 -2.42
N ALA A 209 10.36 10.55 -2.74
CA ALA A 209 9.63 9.50 -3.42
C ALA A 209 9.90 8.11 -2.84
N TRP A 210 8.96 7.20 -3.07
CA TRP A 210 9.00 5.82 -2.60
C TRP A 210 8.45 4.88 -3.69
N LEU A 211 9.09 3.73 -3.88
CA LEU A 211 8.43 2.60 -4.52
C LEU A 211 7.55 1.92 -3.48
N ILE A 212 6.27 1.84 -3.75
CA ILE A 212 5.27 1.24 -2.87
C ILE A 212 4.65 0.02 -3.53
N ARG A 213 4.29 -0.95 -2.70
CA ARG A 213 3.49 -2.08 -3.13
C ARG A 213 2.05 -1.62 -3.34
N ASP A 214 1.43 -1.96 -4.47
CA ASP A 214 0.02 -1.69 -4.66
C ASP A 214 -0.81 -2.56 -3.70
N GLN A 215 -1.72 -1.91 -2.98
CA GLN A 215 -2.68 -2.55 -2.10
C GLN A 215 -4.02 -2.57 -2.84
N GLU A 216 -4.28 -3.68 -3.56
CA GLU A 216 -5.55 -3.95 -4.25
C GLU A 216 -5.80 -3.16 -5.55
N GLU A 217 -6.96 -3.40 -6.14
CA GLU A 217 -7.45 -2.85 -7.41
C GLU A 217 -8.15 -1.50 -7.17
N ASP A 218 -7.41 -0.53 -6.60
CA ASP A 218 -7.93 0.82 -6.39
C ASP A 218 -7.65 1.76 -7.58
N ASP A 219 -8.67 2.44 -8.09
CA ASP A 219 -8.51 3.30 -9.27
C ASP A 219 -8.05 4.72 -8.95
N THR A 220 -7.65 5.01 -7.70
CA THR A 220 -7.26 6.35 -7.28
C THR A 220 -5.74 6.56 -7.37
N PRO A 221 -5.27 7.72 -7.83
CA PRO A 221 -3.84 8.05 -7.92
C PRO A 221 -3.25 8.54 -6.60
N TRP A 222 -4.04 8.62 -5.53
CA TRP A 222 -3.61 9.27 -4.29
C TRP A 222 -3.32 8.26 -3.19
N ARG A 223 -2.20 8.47 -2.50
CA ARG A 223 -1.81 7.72 -1.32
C ARG A 223 -1.35 8.66 -0.22
N LEU A 224 -1.50 8.20 1.01
CA LEU A 224 -0.98 8.85 2.20
C LEU A 224 -0.04 7.87 2.89
N LEU A 225 1.26 8.20 2.89
CA LEU A 225 2.30 7.42 3.54
C LEU A 225 2.60 8.01 4.92
N ILE A 226 2.71 7.18 5.95
CA ILE A 226 3.18 7.61 7.27
C ILE A 226 4.70 7.42 7.34
N ASP A 227 5.49 8.42 6.90
CA ASP A 227 6.97 8.35 6.93
C ASP A 227 7.50 8.81 8.31
N ARG A 228 7.95 7.84 9.12
CA ARG A 228 8.43 8.13 10.46
C ARG A 228 9.84 8.75 10.42
N PRO A 229 10.12 9.79 11.23
CA PRO A 229 11.35 10.60 11.14
C PRO A 229 12.65 9.84 11.41
N ASN A 230 12.60 8.70 12.11
CA ASN A 230 13.80 7.90 12.37
C ASN A 230 14.17 6.97 11.21
N GLY A 231 13.36 6.95 10.14
CA GLY A 231 13.35 5.85 9.18
C GLY A 231 12.83 4.58 9.85
N VAL A 232 11.99 3.83 9.14
CA VAL A 232 11.61 2.48 9.58
C VAL A 232 12.60 1.50 8.97
N ARG A 233 12.99 0.46 9.72
CA ARG A 233 13.68 -0.71 9.11
C ARG A 233 12.79 -1.35 8.06
N GLU A 234 11.49 -1.42 8.34
CA GLU A 234 10.46 -1.96 7.46
C GLU A 234 9.19 -1.11 7.63
N TYR A 235 8.61 -0.66 6.52
CA TYR A 235 7.28 -0.05 6.55
C TYR A 235 6.24 -1.14 6.65
N LEU A 236 5.26 -0.94 7.53
CA LEU A 236 4.17 -1.88 7.69
C LEU A 236 3.07 -1.63 6.67
N PHE A 237 2.30 -2.67 6.36
CA PHE A 237 1.14 -2.59 5.45
C PHE A 237 0.16 -1.46 5.84
N ASP A 238 -0.02 -1.19 7.13
CA ASP A 238 -0.94 -0.17 7.63
C ASP A 238 -0.42 1.27 7.55
N GLU A 239 0.75 1.49 6.95
CA GLU A 239 1.37 2.81 6.80
C GLU A 239 1.16 3.44 5.43
N ILE A 240 0.63 2.69 4.46
CA ILE A 240 0.18 3.20 3.17
C ILE A 240 -1.35 3.23 3.22
N LEU A 241 -1.92 4.43 3.15
CA LEU A 241 -3.37 4.62 3.17
C LEU A 241 -3.83 5.07 1.79
N VAL A 242 -4.91 4.45 1.31
CA VAL A 242 -5.54 4.82 0.04
C VAL A 242 -6.41 6.05 0.25
N VAL A 243 -6.20 7.10 -0.54
CA VAL A 243 -7.04 8.29 -0.55
C VAL A 243 -7.98 8.19 -1.76
N ARG A 244 -9.27 7.99 -1.50
CA ARG A 244 -10.30 7.80 -2.54
C ARG A 244 -10.50 9.09 -3.33
N GLY A 245 -10.67 8.93 -4.64
CA GLY A 245 -10.84 10.04 -5.57
C GLY A 245 -11.69 9.66 -6.78
N ARG A 246 -12.14 10.69 -7.51
CA ARG A 246 -12.81 10.52 -8.81
C ARG A 246 -11.84 10.37 -9.99
N GLN A 247 -10.56 10.59 -9.74
CA GLN A 247 -9.55 10.52 -10.78
C GLN A 247 -9.08 9.10 -10.96
N GLY A 248 -8.86 8.74 -12.23
CA GLY A 248 -8.33 7.44 -12.60
C GLY A 248 -6.86 7.29 -12.20
N ARG A 249 -6.43 6.04 -12.24
CA ARG A 249 -5.08 5.61 -11.90
C ARG A 249 -4.07 6.28 -12.83
N LEU A 250 -2.95 6.73 -12.26
CA LEU A 250 -1.82 7.24 -13.03
C LEU A 250 -0.85 6.11 -13.31
N TYR A 251 -0.23 6.16 -14.48
CA TYR A 251 0.77 5.18 -14.89
C TYR A 251 2.10 5.90 -15.13
N LEU A 252 3.17 5.32 -14.63
CA LEU A 252 4.52 5.83 -14.83
C LEU A 252 4.99 5.55 -16.27
N ASP A 253 4.65 4.35 -16.75
CA ASP A 253 4.84 3.93 -18.13
C ASP A 253 3.49 4.07 -18.84
N GLU A 254 3.45 4.63 -20.04
CA GLU A 254 2.21 4.58 -20.85
C GLU A 254 1.74 3.12 -20.90
N PRO A 255 0.45 2.85 -20.62
CA PRO A 255 -0.04 1.49 -20.65
C PRO A 255 0.27 0.90 -22.03
N ARG A 256 0.84 -0.31 -22.07
CA ARG A 256 0.76 -1.14 -23.28
C ARG A 256 -0.72 -1.20 -23.63
N HIS A 257 -1.14 -0.43 -24.62
CA HIS A 257 -2.51 -0.40 -25.10
C HIS A 257 -2.92 -1.71 -25.82
N ASP A 258 -2.07 -2.74 -25.76
CA ASP A 258 -2.19 -3.95 -26.57
C ASP A 258 -3.07 -5.07 -25.98
N GLU A 259 -3.65 -4.93 -24.79
CA GLU A 259 -4.44 -6.03 -24.18
C GLU A 259 -5.90 -5.71 -23.78
N ILE A 260 -6.37 -4.47 -23.93
CA ILE A 260 -7.80 -4.12 -23.66
C ILE A 260 -8.58 -3.97 -24.97
N GLY A 261 -8.30 -4.87 -25.91
CA GLY A 261 -8.84 -4.80 -27.27
C GLY A 261 -9.31 -6.12 -27.84
N ASP A 262 -9.76 -7.12 -27.04
CA ASP A 262 -10.47 -8.25 -27.66
C ASP A 262 -11.34 -9.16 -26.76
N ARG A 263 -11.86 -8.66 -25.63
CA ARG A 263 -12.90 -9.39 -24.88
C ARG A 263 -14.09 -8.51 -24.53
N MET A 264 -14.78 -8.02 -25.57
CA MET A 264 -16.23 -7.87 -25.47
C MET A 264 -16.87 -9.13 -26.05
N PRO A 265 -17.62 -9.92 -25.26
CA PRO A 265 -18.52 -10.90 -25.84
C PRO A 265 -19.62 -10.14 -26.59
N HIS A 266 -19.62 -10.28 -27.91
CA HIS A 266 -20.83 -10.05 -28.68
C HIS A 266 -21.83 -11.15 -28.34
N PHE A 267 -22.91 -10.73 -27.66
CA PHE A 267 -24.20 -11.42 -27.46
C PHE A 267 -24.24 -12.66 -26.56
#